data_AF-A0AAV9D680-F1
#
_entry.id   AF-A0AAV9D680-F1
#
_cell.length_a   1.000
_cell.length_b   1.000
_cell.length_c   1.000
_cell.angle_alpha   90.00
_cell.angle_beta   90.00
_cell.angle_gamma   90.00
#
_symmetry.space_group_name_H-M   'P 1'
#
loop_
_entity.id
_entity.type
_entity.pdbx_description
1 polymer ?
#
loop_
_entity_poly.entity_id
_entity_poly.type
_entity_poly.pdbx_seq_one_letter_code
_entity_poly.pdbx_strand_id
1 'polypeptide(L)'
;MSTKPQFVKVLLPGVTSQHLGIPPAFWKHISGLSSGNVSLLGPSGRIWPANLVIKEGHMYFENGWQEFVRDHSIKCGEVLLFKYDGNSCFRVLVFDASSCERKDCHSVKPCREAVRSKTFRGAKSARQTVTSSPAFQESSQVYQIPKRKQFE
;
A
#
# COMPACT_ATOMS: atom_id res chain seq x y z
N MET A 1 27.85 -8.13 -3.93
CA MET A 1 26.70 -7.66 -3.12
C MET A 1 25.49 -7.56 -4.04
N SER A 2 24.27 -7.85 -3.59
CA SER A 2 23.08 -7.72 -4.43
C SER A 2 22.60 -6.26 -4.44
N THR A 3 22.42 -5.68 -5.63
CA THR A 3 21.87 -4.33 -5.81
C THR A 3 20.35 -4.37 -5.73
N LYS A 4 19.76 -3.50 -4.89
CA LYS A 4 18.29 -3.43 -4.77
C LYS A 4 17.68 -2.77 -6.02
N PRO A 5 16.58 -3.32 -6.56
CA PRO A 5 15.95 -2.77 -7.76
C PRO A 5 15.30 -1.42 -7.43
N GLN A 6 15.45 -0.46 -8.35
CA GLN A 6 14.98 0.91 -8.19
C GLN A 6 14.33 1.46 -9.47
N PHE A 7 13.43 2.42 -9.33
CA PHE A 7 12.85 3.18 -10.44
C PHE A 7 12.67 4.66 -10.08
N VAL A 8 12.65 5.53 -11.08
CA VAL A 8 12.42 6.97 -10.93
C VAL A 8 11.03 7.35 -11.46
N LYS A 9 10.39 8.34 -10.83
CA LYS A 9 9.15 8.94 -11.30
C LYS A 9 9.22 10.46 -11.14
N VAL A 10 8.94 11.19 -12.22
CA VAL A 10 8.76 12.65 -12.20
C VAL A 10 7.27 12.94 -12.03
N LEU A 11 6.89 13.90 -11.19
CA LEU A 11 5.50 14.35 -11.09
C LEU A 11 5.26 15.49 -12.09
N LEU A 12 4.64 15.16 -13.21
CA LEU A 12 4.30 16.10 -14.29
C LEU A 12 2.88 16.66 -14.13
N PRO A 13 2.51 17.75 -14.82
CA PRO A 13 1.13 18.23 -14.86
C PRO A 13 0.18 17.11 -15.31
N GLY A 14 -0.95 16.97 -14.63
CA GLY A 14 -1.91 15.88 -14.88
C GLY A 14 -1.61 14.56 -14.16
N VAL A 15 -0.41 14.36 -13.58
CA VAL A 15 -0.19 13.24 -12.65
C VAL A 15 -0.95 13.53 -11.36
N THR A 16 -1.97 12.72 -11.04
CA THR A 16 -2.79 12.95 -9.85
C THR A 16 -2.01 12.67 -8.56
N SER A 17 -2.35 13.39 -7.48
CA SER A 17 -1.90 13.03 -6.13
C SER A 17 -2.66 11.84 -5.54
N GLN A 18 -3.71 11.34 -6.20
CA GLN A 18 -4.54 10.22 -5.73
C GLN A 18 -3.84 8.87 -5.90
N HIS A 19 -3.14 8.68 -7.02
CA HIS A 19 -2.48 7.42 -7.35
C HIS A 19 -1.18 7.61 -8.14
N LEU A 20 -0.22 6.69 -7.98
CA LEU A 20 1.04 6.69 -8.72
C LEU A 20 1.27 5.37 -9.46
N GLY A 21 1.25 5.40 -10.79
CA GLY A 21 1.51 4.24 -11.63
C GLY A 21 2.99 3.80 -11.60
N ILE A 22 3.23 2.56 -11.19
CA ILE A 22 4.54 1.91 -11.14
C ILE A 22 4.92 1.44 -12.56
N PRO A 23 6.14 1.73 -13.07
CA PRO A 23 6.54 1.36 -14.43
C PRO A 23 6.44 -0.17 -14.69
N PRO A 24 5.83 -0.63 -15.80
CA PRO A 24 5.67 -2.06 -16.10
C PRO A 24 6.97 -2.87 -16.09
N ALA A 25 8.07 -2.28 -16.57
CA ALA A 25 9.40 -2.88 -16.54
C ALA A 25 9.91 -3.19 -15.12
N PHE A 26 9.33 -2.58 -14.08
CA PHE A 26 9.66 -2.81 -12.68
C PHE A 26 8.91 -3.99 -12.05
N TRP A 27 7.73 -4.39 -12.58
CA TRP A 27 6.85 -5.35 -11.90
C TRP A 27 7.51 -6.73 -11.67
N LYS A 28 8.46 -7.13 -12.53
CA LYS A 28 9.30 -8.32 -12.35
C LYS A 28 10.08 -8.38 -11.03
N HIS A 29 10.30 -7.24 -10.37
CA HIS A 29 10.99 -7.14 -9.08
C HIS A 29 10.05 -7.23 -7.88
N ILE A 30 8.73 -7.15 -8.11
CA ILE A 30 7.67 -7.12 -7.11
C ILE A 30 6.56 -8.14 -7.45
N SER A 31 6.87 -9.15 -8.25
CA SER A 31 5.94 -10.13 -8.82
C SER A 31 5.25 -11.04 -7.79
N GLY A 32 5.76 -11.09 -6.56
CA GLY A 32 5.10 -11.72 -5.42
C GLY A 32 4.09 -10.82 -4.68
N LEU A 33 3.92 -9.55 -5.09
CA LEU A 33 2.96 -8.63 -4.49
C LEU A 33 1.66 -8.60 -5.31
N SER A 34 0.59 -9.13 -4.72
CA SER A 34 -0.79 -8.86 -5.13
C SER A 34 -1.24 -7.47 -4.65
N SER A 35 -2.44 -7.04 -5.03
CA SER A 35 -3.08 -5.86 -4.43
C SER A 35 -3.18 -6.01 -2.91
N GLY A 36 -2.69 -5.04 -2.14
CA GLY A 36 -2.57 -5.13 -0.68
C GLY A 36 -1.70 -4.03 -0.07
N ASN A 37 -1.44 -4.11 1.23
CA ASN A 37 -0.70 -3.06 1.95
C ASN A 37 0.81 -3.07 1.64
N VAL A 38 1.34 -1.87 1.41
CA VAL A 38 2.77 -1.57 1.23
C VAL A 38 3.21 -0.46 2.19
N SER A 39 4.53 -0.33 2.39
CA SER A 39 5.13 0.73 3.21
C SER A 39 5.97 1.66 2.33
N LEU A 40 5.63 2.95 2.30
CA LEU A 40 6.47 4.00 1.73
C LEU A 40 7.37 4.56 2.85
N LEU A 41 8.65 4.18 2.84
CA LEU A 41 9.66 4.64 3.78
C LEU A 41 10.28 5.93 3.26
N GLY A 42 9.84 7.08 3.78
CA GLY A 42 10.27 8.40 3.33
C GLY A 42 11.70 8.79 3.77
N PRO A 43 12.22 9.94 3.32
CA PRO A 43 13.59 10.39 3.64
C PRO A 43 13.87 10.46 5.15
N SER A 44 12.89 10.88 5.95
CA SER A 44 12.96 10.94 7.42
C SER A 44 13.03 9.58 8.13
N GLY A 45 13.11 8.46 7.40
CA GLY A 45 13.08 7.11 7.95
C GLY A 45 11.72 6.70 8.53
N ARG A 46 10.66 7.48 8.30
CA ARG A 46 9.29 7.21 8.75
C ARG A 46 8.48 6.52 7.66
N ILE A 47 7.47 5.76 8.06
CA ILE A 47 6.63 4.95 7.18
C ILE A 47 5.29 5.64 6.98
N TRP A 48 4.92 5.82 5.71
CA TRP A 48 3.55 6.03 5.27
C TRP A 48 3.00 4.69 4.78
N PRO A 49 1.99 4.11 5.46
CA PRO A 49 1.24 2.99 4.91
C PRO A 49 0.55 3.43 3.62
N ALA A 50 0.59 2.60 2.58
CA ALA A 50 -0.12 2.81 1.33
C ALA A 50 -0.69 1.49 0.81
N ASN A 51 -1.56 1.54 -0.19
CA ASN A 51 -2.05 0.35 -0.88
C ASN A 51 -1.38 0.20 -2.25
N LEU A 52 -0.98 -1.02 -2.58
CA LEU A 52 -0.71 -1.45 -3.95
C LEU A 52 -2.05 -1.91 -4.56
N VAL A 53 -2.41 -1.38 -5.73
CA VAL A 53 -3.68 -1.70 -6.39
C VAL A 53 -3.46 -1.95 -7.88
N ILE A 54 -4.03 -3.04 -8.39
CA ILE A 54 -4.04 -3.34 -9.83
C ILE A 54 -5.39 -2.91 -10.43
N LYS A 55 -5.36 -2.07 -11.47
CA LYS A 55 -6.52 -1.58 -12.22
C LYS A 55 -6.18 -1.61 -13.71
N GLU A 56 -7.08 -2.16 -14.54
CA GLU A 56 -6.92 -2.17 -16.02
C GLU A 56 -5.58 -2.74 -16.49
N GLY A 57 -5.05 -3.75 -15.79
CA GLY A 57 -3.74 -4.35 -16.04
C GLY A 57 -2.54 -3.55 -15.54
N HIS A 58 -2.72 -2.32 -15.06
CA HIS A 58 -1.69 -1.45 -14.50
C HIS A 58 -1.64 -1.49 -12.97
N MET A 59 -0.46 -1.26 -12.39
CA MET A 59 -0.22 -1.30 -10.95
C MET A 59 0.10 0.10 -10.38
N TYR A 60 -0.55 0.45 -9.27
CA TYR A 60 -0.53 1.78 -8.66
C TYR A 60 -0.26 1.74 -7.16
N PHE A 61 0.38 2.79 -6.63
CA PHE A 61 0.24 3.16 -5.22
C PHE A 61 -1.00 4.05 -5.04
N GLU A 62 -1.86 3.73 -4.07
CA GLU A 62 -3.07 4.48 -3.69
C GLU A 62 -3.19 4.57 -2.15
N ASN A 63 -4.23 5.25 -1.62
CA ASN A 63 -4.64 5.26 -0.21
C ASN A 63 -3.48 5.31 0.79
N GLY A 64 -2.78 6.45 0.86
CA GLY A 64 -1.48 6.61 1.50
C GLY A 64 -0.47 7.35 0.62
N TRP A 65 -0.61 7.24 -0.70
CA TRP A 65 0.18 8.03 -1.66
C TRP A 65 -0.17 9.53 -1.60
N GLN A 66 -1.45 9.90 -1.52
CA GLN A 66 -1.85 11.31 -1.40
C GLN A 66 -1.32 11.93 -0.10
N GLU A 67 -1.36 11.17 1.00
CA GLU A 67 -0.76 11.53 2.27
C GLU A 67 0.75 11.73 2.15
N PHE A 68 1.47 10.80 1.51
CA PHE A 68 2.92 10.95 1.27
C PHE A 68 3.25 12.23 0.48
N VAL A 69 2.51 12.51 -0.60
CA VAL A 69 2.66 13.73 -1.43
C VAL A 69 2.36 15.00 -0.64
N ARG A 70 1.27 15.03 0.11
CA ARG A 70 0.84 16.19 0.90
C ARG A 70 1.81 16.46 2.06
N ASP A 71 2.13 15.45 2.85
CA ASP A 71 2.91 15.60 4.07
C ASP A 71 4.35 16.04 3.77
N HIS A 72 4.94 15.60 2.65
CA HIS A 72 6.23 16.08 2.15
C HIS A 72 6.12 17.35 1.26
N SER A 73 4.91 17.89 1.03
CA SER A 73 4.68 19.04 0.13
C SER A 73 5.35 18.87 -1.25
N ILE A 74 5.10 17.73 -1.91
CA ILE A 74 5.71 17.39 -3.19
C ILE A 74 5.01 18.13 -4.33
N LYS A 75 5.80 18.68 -5.26
CA LYS A 75 5.35 19.61 -6.30
C LYS A 75 5.51 19.01 -7.70
N CYS A 76 4.83 19.64 -8.66
CA CYS A 76 5.08 19.41 -10.08
C CYS A 76 6.53 19.76 -10.44
N GLY A 77 7.16 18.93 -11.26
CA GLY A 77 8.57 19.04 -11.66
C GLY A 77 9.56 18.32 -10.72
N GLU A 78 9.12 17.88 -9.54
CA GLU A 78 9.98 17.14 -8.61
C GLU A 78 10.11 15.65 -9.01
N VAL A 79 11.23 15.06 -8.59
CA VAL A 79 11.67 13.73 -9.01
C VAL A 79 11.77 12.82 -7.78
N LEU A 80 11.18 11.63 -7.86
CA LEU A 80 11.21 10.64 -6.78
C LEU A 80 11.96 9.38 -7.23
N LEU A 81 12.90 8.93 -6.40
CA LEU A 81 13.59 7.65 -6.56
C LEU A 81 13.01 6.63 -5.58
N PHE A 82 12.37 5.59 -6.11
CA PHE A 82 11.85 4.46 -5.37
C PHE A 82 12.85 3.31 -5.41
N LYS A 83 13.24 2.79 -4.24
CA LYS A 83 14.07 1.59 -4.09
C LYS A 83 13.25 0.52 -3.38
N TYR A 84 13.02 -0.64 -4.01
CA TYR A 84 12.28 -1.72 -3.36
C TYR A 84 13.21 -2.41 -2.35
N ASP A 85 12.91 -2.25 -1.06
CA ASP A 85 13.75 -2.75 0.02
C ASP A 85 13.51 -4.24 0.33
N GLY A 86 12.49 -4.84 -0.29
CA GLY A 86 11.92 -6.17 0.01
C GLY A 86 10.64 -6.05 0.85
N ASN A 87 9.95 -7.17 1.09
CA ASN A 87 8.84 -7.28 2.07
C ASN A 87 7.79 -6.14 1.99
N SER A 88 7.27 -5.86 0.79
CA SER A 88 6.28 -4.79 0.54
C SER A 88 6.74 -3.36 0.91
N CYS A 89 8.04 -3.14 1.10
CA CYS A 89 8.62 -1.86 1.50
C CYS A 89 9.34 -1.16 0.33
N PHE A 90 8.99 0.10 0.08
CA PHE A 90 9.63 0.96 -0.89
C PHE A 90 10.23 2.17 -0.17
N ARG A 91 11.55 2.31 -0.24
CA ARG A 91 12.25 3.52 0.22
C ARG A 91 12.13 4.60 -0.85
N VAL A 92 11.76 5.80 -0.44
CA VAL A 92 11.53 6.94 -1.32
C VAL A 92 12.52 8.05 -0.98
N LEU A 93 13.29 8.49 -1.96
CA LEU A 93 14.05 9.75 -1.91
C LEU A 93 13.35 10.78 -2.80
N VAL A 94 13.31 12.03 -2.35
CA VAL A 94 12.66 13.14 -3.05
C VAL A 94 13.74 14.14 -3.47
N PHE A 95 13.72 14.53 -4.74
CA PHE A 95 14.63 15.49 -5.33
C PHE A 95 13.82 16.68 -5.87
N ASP A 96 14.33 17.89 -5.67
CA ASP A 96 13.71 19.11 -6.21
C ASP A 96 13.91 19.24 -7.73
N ALA A 97 13.39 20.32 -8.31
CA ALA A 97 13.50 20.60 -9.75
C ALA A 97 14.94 20.86 -10.24
N SER A 98 15.92 21.04 -9.35
CA SER A 98 17.35 21.10 -9.68
C SER A 98 18.02 19.71 -9.67
N SER A 99 17.25 18.65 -9.39
CA SER A 99 17.73 17.28 -9.14
C SER A 99 18.60 17.13 -7.88
N CYS A 100 18.53 18.07 -6.92
CA CYS A 100 19.15 17.95 -5.61
C CYS A 100 18.22 17.25 -4.61
N GLU A 101 18.76 16.43 -3.70
CA GLU A 101 17.94 15.74 -2.68
C GLU A 101 17.38 16.74 -1.66
N ARG A 102 16.06 16.69 -1.43
CA ARG A 102 15.34 17.62 -0.55
C ARG A 102 15.61 17.34 0.93
N LYS A 103 16.47 18.17 1.51
CA LYS A 103 16.89 18.11 2.93
C LYS A 103 15.74 18.32 3.92
N ASP A 104 14.73 19.11 3.56
CA ASP A 104 13.57 19.37 4.41
C ASP A 104 12.70 18.12 4.64
N CYS A 105 12.63 17.23 3.63
CA CYS A 105 11.90 15.96 3.73
C CYS A 105 12.42 15.03 4.85
N HIS A 106 13.65 15.22 5.33
CA HIS A 106 14.24 14.42 6.42
C HIS A 106 13.62 14.70 7.81
N SER A 107 12.87 15.80 7.98
CA SER A 107 12.13 16.10 9.23
C SER A 107 10.64 15.77 9.17
N VAL A 108 10.11 15.38 8.01
CA VAL A 108 8.67 15.18 7.79
C VAL A 108 8.15 13.96 8.57
N LYS A 109 6.94 14.08 9.13
CA LYS A 109 6.23 13.05 9.89
C LYS A 109 4.87 12.77 9.25
N PRO A 110 4.35 11.53 9.27
CA PRO A 110 2.99 11.27 8.80
C PRO A 110 1.96 12.07 9.59
N CYS A 111 1.03 12.76 8.92
CA CYS A 111 -0.03 13.53 9.57
C CYS A 111 -1.05 12.67 10.34
N ARG A 112 -1.00 11.34 10.15
CA ARG A 112 -1.76 10.35 10.94
C ARG A 112 -0.80 9.23 11.32
N GLU A 113 -0.39 9.18 12.59
CA GLU A 113 0.20 7.95 13.12
C GLU A 113 -0.87 6.87 13.13
N ALA A 114 -0.66 5.80 12.36
CA ALA A 114 -1.56 4.65 12.33
C ALA A 114 -1.54 3.98 13.70
N VAL A 115 -2.58 4.23 14.50
CA VAL A 115 -2.77 3.61 15.81
C VAL A 115 -2.66 2.10 15.65
N ARG A 116 -1.61 1.51 16.21
CA ARG A 116 -1.35 0.07 16.11
C ARG A 116 -2.59 -0.70 16.57
N SER A 117 -3.22 -1.42 15.64
CA SER A 117 -4.32 -2.32 15.92
C SER A 117 -3.89 -3.28 17.04
N LYS A 118 -4.66 -3.30 18.13
CA LYS A 118 -4.32 -4.09 19.33
C LYS A 118 -4.19 -5.55 18.94
N THR A 119 -3.05 -6.16 19.27
CA THR A 119 -2.82 -7.59 19.05
C THR A 119 -3.91 -8.40 19.75
N PHE A 120 -4.70 -9.18 19.01
CA PHE A 120 -5.49 -10.26 19.60
C PHE A 120 -4.54 -11.21 20.32
N ARG A 121 -4.59 -11.26 21.65
CA ARG A 121 -3.84 -12.22 22.46
C ARG A 121 -4.82 -13.11 23.20
N GLY A 122 -4.69 -14.41 22.95
CA GLY A 122 -5.11 -15.54 23.78
C GLY A 122 -6.36 -15.36 24.65
N ALA A 123 -7.47 -15.94 24.22
CA ALA A 123 -8.59 -16.21 25.12
C ALA A 123 -8.14 -17.13 26.28
N LYS A 124 -8.46 -16.74 27.51
CA LYS A 124 -8.64 -17.63 28.66
C LYS A 124 -9.96 -17.21 29.32
N SER A 125 -11.04 -17.87 28.92
CA SER A 125 -11.58 -19.05 29.62
C SER A 125 -12.19 -18.65 30.97
N ALA A 126 -13.48 -18.30 30.94
CA ALA A 126 -14.32 -18.16 32.11
C ALA A 126 -14.97 -19.51 32.43
N ARG A 127 -15.10 -19.85 33.72
CA ARG A 127 -15.63 -21.13 34.20
C ARG A 127 -17.12 -21.03 34.50
N GLN A 128 -17.96 -21.76 33.75
CA GLN A 128 -19.22 -22.27 34.29
C GLN A 128 -19.74 -23.50 33.52
N THR A 129 -20.11 -24.51 34.30
CA THR A 129 -20.92 -25.71 33.98
C THR A 129 -22.42 -25.37 34.15
N VAL A 130 -23.44 -26.01 33.56
CA VAL A 130 -23.60 -27.22 32.70
C VAL A 130 -24.74 -26.92 31.66
N THR A 131 -25.40 -27.78 30.86
CA THR A 131 -25.66 -29.24 30.86
C THR A 131 -25.99 -29.76 29.44
N SER A 132 -25.99 -31.09 29.25
CA SER A 132 -26.78 -31.90 28.29
C SER A 132 -27.14 -31.36 26.88
N SER A 133 -26.57 -32.02 25.88
CA SER A 133 -27.06 -32.19 24.48
C SER A 133 -28.39 -33.00 24.43
N PRO A 134 -29.05 -33.29 23.25
CA PRO A 134 -28.63 -33.06 21.85
C PRO A 134 -29.72 -32.64 20.81
N ALA A 135 -29.27 -32.54 19.54
CA ALA A 135 -29.93 -32.99 18.29
C ALA A 135 -30.44 -31.96 17.25
N PHE A 136 -30.24 -32.32 15.97
CA PHE A 136 -30.95 -31.88 14.73
C PHE A 136 -30.89 -30.39 14.31
N GLN A 137 -30.95 -30.02 13.02
CA GLN A 137 -30.74 -30.76 11.77
C GLN A 137 -30.27 -29.81 10.64
N GLU A 138 -29.45 -30.33 9.74
CA GLU A 138 -29.45 -30.12 8.27
C GLU A 138 -30.26 -28.97 7.63
N SER A 139 -29.58 -28.12 6.84
CA SER A 139 -29.81 -28.05 5.38
C SER A 139 -28.78 -27.15 4.68
N SER A 140 -28.56 -27.38 3.38
CA SER A 140 -27.66 -26.60 2.53
C SER A 140 -28.45 -25.85 1.46
N GLN A 141 -28.12 -24.58 1.20
CA GLN A 141 -28.42 -23.93 -0.09
C GLN A 141 -27.23 -23.13 -0.62
N VAL A 142 -27.03 -23.22 -1.94
CA VAL A 142 -25.89 -22.67 -2.67
C VAL A 142 -26.31 -21.39 -3.35
N TYR A 143 -25.65 -20.27 -3.03
CA TYR A 143 -25.91 -18.99 -3.69
C TYR A 143 -25.31 -18.96 -5.10
N GLN A 144 -26.18 -18.92 -6.10
CA GLN A 144 -25.84 -18.85 -7.52
C GLN A 144 -25.38 -17.45 -7.94
N ILE A 145 -24.48 -17.39 -8.93
CA ILE A 145 -23.96 -16.13 -9.49
C ILE A 145 -24.80 -15.75 -10.74
N PRO A 146 -25.47 -14.58 -10.77
CA PRO A 146 -26.19 -14.14 -11.96
C PRO A 146 -25.23 -13.82 -13.12
N LYS A 147 -25.43 -14.48 -14.27
CA LYS A 147 -24.72 -14.14 -15.52
C LYS A 147 -25.21 -12.79 -16.04
N ARG A 148 -24.32 -11.81 -16.17
CA ARG A 148 -24.63 -10.51 -16.78
C ARG A 148 -24.77 -10.68 -18.30
N LYS A 149 -25.86 -10.19 -18.89
CA LYS A 149 -26.08 -10.23 -20.34
C LYS A 149 -25.04 -9.37 -21.06
N GLN A 150 -24.58 -9.84 -22.21
CA GLN A 150 -24.06 -8.96 -23.25
C GLN A 150 -25.25 -8.30 -23.97
N PHE A 151 -25.03 -7.09 -24.49
CA PHE A 151 -25.89 -6.46 -25.48
C PHE A 151 -25.13 -6.43 -26.81
N GLU A 152 -25.88 -6.54 -27.90
CA GLU A 152 -25.42 -6.34 -29.28
C GLU A 152 -25.31 -4.82 -29.60
#